data_AF-A0A7K2LQF7-F1
#
_entry.id   AF-A0A7K2LQF7-F1
#
_cell.length_a   1.000
_cell.length_b   1.000
_cell.length_c   1.000
_cell.angle_alpha   90.00
_cell.angle_beta   90.00
_cell.angle_gamma   90.00
#
_symmetry.space_group_name_H-M   'P 1'
#
loop_
_entity.id
_entity.type
_entity.pdbx_description
1 polymer ?
#
loop_
_entity_poly.entity_id
_entity_poly.type
_entity_poly.pdbx_seq_one_letter_code
_entity_poly.pdbx_strand_id
1 'polypeptide(L)'
;PGAPARFGAVAAPCVAVTGLSGAALADYTITGLDAESAVIALELYRRQDAWKVRAVGQGYAGGLAELLTDQGLAEAHLLARTIEEAVAQGVARSVSAPPPQPA
;
A
#
# COMPACT_ATOMS: atom_id res chain seq x y z
N PRO A 1 -15.10 15.65 0.93
CA PRO A 1 -14.79 15.79 -0.52
C PRO A 1 -13.32 16.19 -0.72
N GLY A 2 -12.56 15.43 -1.52
CA GLY A 2 -11.18 15.77 -1.89
C GLY A 2 -10.11 15.17 -0.99
N ALA A 3 -9.95 13.84 -1.05
CA ALA A 3 -8.70 13.24 -0.56
C ALA A 3 -7.51 13.88 -1.29
N PRO A 4 -6.40 14.14 -0.59
CA PRO A 4 -5.22 14.75 -1.20
C PRO A 4 -4.71 13.87 -2.33
N ALA A 5 -4.44 14.51 -3.48
CA ALA A 5 -4.03 13.82 -4.70
C ALA A 5 -2.60 13.25 -4.64
N ARG A 6 -1.81 13.60 -3.62
CA ARG A 6 -0.39 13.22 -3.48
C ARG A 6 0.04 13.14 -2.01
N PHE A 7 1.05 12.32 -1.75
CA PHE A 7 1.56 12.04 -0.40
C PHE A 7 2.27 13.24 0.25
N GLY A 8 2.85 14.16 -0.52
CA GLY A 8 3.46 15.39 0.01
C GLY A 8 2.46 16.37 0.64
N ALA A 9 1.16 16.18 0.40
CA ALA A 9 0.10 17.02 0.98
C ALA A 9 -0.46 16.45 2.30
N VAL A 10 0.08 15.34 2.80
CA VAL A 10 -0.36 14.67 4.04
C VAL A 10 0.79 14.35 4.97
N ALA A 11 0.47 13.98 6.20
CA ALA A 11 1.44 13.34 7.08
C ALA A 11 1.99 12.07 6.43
N ALA A 12 3.28 11.79 6.69
CA ALA A 12 3.98 10.63 6.17
C ALA A 12 3.19 9.34 6.46
N PRO A 13 2.87 8.52 5.44
CA PRO A 13 2.13 7.29 5.66
C PRO A 13 2.96 6.32 6.50
N CYS A 14 2.29 5.62 7.41
CA CYS A 14 2.88 4.57 8.22
C CYS A 14 2.22 3.23 7.92
N VAL A 15 3.01 2.17 7.89
CA VAL A 15 2.52 0.80 7.76
C VAL A 15 3.06 -0.05 8.91
N ALA A 16 2.15 -0.85 9.48
CA ALA A 16 2.44 -1.83 10.51
C ALA A 16 2.18 -3.23 9.97
N VAL A 17 3.07 -4.17 10.27
CA VAL A 17 2.86 -5.61 10.05
C VAL A 17 2.68 -6.25 11.42
N THR A 18 1.55 -6.92 11.62
CA THR A 18 1.26 -7.63 12.88
C THR A 18 1.13 -9.13 12.64
N GLY A 19 1.37 -9.91 13.70
CA GLY A 19 0.91 -11.29 13.76
C GLY A 19 -0.63 -11.34 13.86
N LEU A 20 -1.18 -12.55 13.74
CA LEU A 20 -2.64 -12.77 13.85
C LEU A 20 -3.19 -12.48 15.26
N SER A 21 -2.32 -12.44 16.29
CA SER A 21 -2.67 -12.01 17.64
C SER A 21 -2.68 -10.49 17.82
N GLY A 22 -2.32 -9.72 16.79
CA GLY A 22 -2.14 -8.27 16.86
C GLY A 22 -0.76 -7.82 17.35
N ALA A 23 0.14 -8.75 17.73
CA ALA A 23 1.52 -8.40 18.10
C ALA A 23 2.26 -7.77 16.92
N ALA A 24 2.85 -6.59 17.12
CA ALA A 24 3.62 -5.89 16.09
C ALA A 24 4.88 -6.69 15.73
N LEU A 25 5.10 -6.90 14.42
CA LEU A 25 6.26 -7.57 13.84
C LEU A 25 7.21 -6.57 13.20
N ALA A 26 6.69 -5.52 12.59
CA ALA A 26 7.46 -4.43 12.00
C ALA A 26 6.58 -3.18 11.84
N ASP A 27 7.18 -2.00 11.99
CA ASP A 27 6.57 -0.71 11.68
C ASP A 27 7.49 0.09 10.77
N TYR A 28 6.91 0.82 9.83
CA TYR A 28 7.65 1.63 8.87
C TYR A 28 6.89 2.91 8.51
N THR A 29 7.52 4.06 8.74
CA THR A 29 7.04 5.37 8.29
C THR A 29 7.77 5.76 7.01
N ILE A 30 7.02 6.03 5.94
CA ILE A 30 7.57 6.38 4.64
C ILE A 30 7.75 7.89 4.57
N THR A 31 8.99 8.35 4.68
CA THR A 31 9.34 9.77 4.61
C THR A 31 9.85 10.15 3.23
N GLY A 32 9.79 11.44 2.89
CA GLY A 32 10.39 11.97 1.65
C GLY A 32 9.53 11.80 0.40
N LEU A 33 8.25 11.47 0.56
CA LEU A 33 7.27 11.54 -0.53
C LEU A 33 6.82 12.99 -0.74
N ASP A 34 6.62 13.38 -1.99
CA ASP A 34 6.09 14.66 -2.42
C ASP A 34 5.02 14.50 -3.52
N ALA A 35 5.43 14.37 -4.77
CA ALA A 35 4.54 14.33 -5.92
C ALA A 35 3.82 12.98 -6.09
N GLU A 36 4.26 11.95 -5.38
CA GLU A 36 3.79 10.59 -5.56
C GLU A 36 2.36 10.42 -5.08
N SER A 37 1.58 9.67 -5.85
CA SER A 37 0.19 9.33 -5.54
C SER A 37 -0.03 7.81 -5.37
N ALA A 38 1.00 7.01 -5.63
CA ALA A 38 1.06 5.59 -5.29
C ALA A 38 2.42 5.24 -4.65
N VAL A 39 2.44 4.19 -3.82
CA VAL A 39 3.65 3.77 -3.11
C VAL A 39 3.66 2.25 -2.90
N ILE A 40 4.81 1.61 -3.12
CA ILE A 40 5.10 0.28 -2.59
C ILE A 40 5.73 0.47 -1.21
N ALA A 41 4.94 0.26 -0.15
CA ALA A 41 5.39 0.46 1.21
C ALA A 41 6.38 -0.61 1.66
N LEU A 42 6.00 -1.88 1.48
CA LEU A 42 6.70 -3.04 2.00
C LEU A 42 6.59 -4.19 1.00
N GLU A 43 7.56 -5.10 1.05
CA GLU A 43 7.48 -6.41 0.42
C GLU A 43 7.51 -7.51 1.47
N LEU A 44 6.63 -8.49 1.31
CA LEU A 44 6.65 -9.73 2.06
C LEU A 44 7.18 -10.84 1.15
N TYR A 45 8.26 -11.51 1.56
CA TYR A 45 8.94 -12.51 0.74
C TYR A 45 9.41 -13.71 1.57
N ARG A 46 9.64 -14.85 0.90
CA ARG A 46 10.12 -16.08 1.55
C ARG A 46 11.64 -16.22 1.37
N ARG A 47 12.35 -16.49 2.47
CA ARG A 47 13.79 -16.80 2.47
C ARG A 47 14.06 -17.90 3.49
N GLN A 48 14.65 -19.01 3.06
CA GLN A 48 15.00 -20.17 3.92
C GLN A 48 13.79 -20.66 4.74
N ASP A 49 12.66 -20.90 4.07
CA ASP A 49 11.39 -21.33 4.68
C ASP A 49 10.77 -20.39 5.73
N ALA A 50 11.32 -19.19 5.89
CA ALA A 50 10.74 -18.15 6.72
C ALA A 50 10.18 -17.00 5.87
N TRP A 51 9.06 -16.44 6.33
CA TRP A 51 8.56 -15.16 5.84
C TRP A 51 9.43 -14.02 6.37
N LYS A 52 9.70 -13.03 5.52
CA LYS A 52 10.50 -11.84 5.80
C LYS A 52 9.80 -10.61 5.25
N VAL A 53 9.96 -9.50 5.95
CA VAL A 53 9.44 -8.19 5.54
C VAL A 53 10.62 -7.31 5.15
N ARG A 54 10.50 -6.60 4.02
CA ARG A 54 11.44 -5.56 3.60
C ARG A 54 10.68 -4.23 3.50
N ALA A 55 11.20 -3.19 4.15
CA ALA A 55 10.79 -1.81 3.89
C ALA A 55 11.27 -1.39 2.51
N VAL A 56 10.34 -0.87 1.69
CA VAL A 56 10.62 -0.46 0.30
C VAL A 56 10.50 1.06 0.17
N GLY A 57 9.31 1.61 0.42
CA GLY A 57 9.06 3.06 0.37
C GLY A 57 9.18 3.66 -1.04
N GLN A 58 9.01 2.87 -2.09
CA GLN A 58 9.12 3.35 -3.46
C GLN A 58 7.84 4.07 -3.87
N GLY A 59 7.93 5.38 -4.04
CA GLY A 59 6.82 6.19 -4.53
C GLY A 59 6.77 6.28 -6.06
N TYR A 60 5.58 6.56 -6.59
CA TYR A 60 5.29 6.68 -8.01
C TYR A 60 4.56 8.00 -8.28
N ALA A 61 5.21 8.90 -9.01
CA ALA A 61 4.65 10.20 -9.40
C ALA A 61 3.59 10.05 -10.50
N GLY A 62 3.72 9.05 -11.39
CA GLY A 62 2.69 8.64 -12.34
C GLY A 62 1.56 7.80 -11.71
N GLY A 63 1.58 7.64 -10.39
CA GLY A 63 0.49 7.05 -9.62
C GLY A 63 0.29 5.56 -9.84
N LEU A 64 -0.94 5.09 -9.64
CA LEU A 64 -1.26 3.67 -9.63
C LEU A 64 -1.00 3.01 -10.99
N ALA A 65 -1.24 3.71 -12.10
CA ALA A 65 -0.99 3.17 -13.43
C ALA A 65 0.50 2.85 -13.66
N GLU A 66 1.40 3.75 -13.28
CA GLU A 66 2.85 3.54 -13.37
C GLU A 66 3.30 2.37 -12.48
N LEU A 67 2.81 2.34 -11.23
CA LEU A 67 3.08 1.24 -10.30
C LEU A 67 2.65 -0.11 -10.90
N LEU A 68 1.43 -0.23 -11.41
CA LEU A 68 0.92 -1.48 -11.96
C LEU A 68 1.67 -1.89 -13.24
N THR A 69 2.15 -0.93 -14.04
CA THR A 69 3.02 -1.20 -15.19
C THR A 69 4.35 -1.79 -14.75
N ASP A 70 5.00 -1.22 -13.74
CA ASP A 70 6.26 -1.75 -13.18
C ASP A 70 6.08 -3.15 -12.58
N GLN A 71 4.90 -3.44 -12.03
CA GLN A 71 4.54 -4.77 -11.56
C GLN A 71 4.23 -5.76 -12.68
N GLY A 72 4.27 -5.34 -13.95
CA GLY A 72 4.06 -6.19 -15.12
C GLY A 72 2.59 -6.58 -15.35
N LEU A 73 1.64 -5.82 -14.80
CA LEU A 73 0.22 -6.13 -14.99
C LEU A 73 -0.27 -5.66 -16.36
N ALA A 74 -1.04 -6.53 -17.02
CA ALA A 74 -1.69 -6.20 -18.29
C ALA A 74 -2.73 -5.08 -18.10
N GLU A 75 -2.85 -4.22 -19.10
CA GLU A 75 -3.83 -3.12 -19.11
C GLU A 75 -3.78 -2.22 -17.86
N ALA A 76 -2.58 -2.04 -17.28
CA ALA A 76 -2.33 -1.32 -16.02
C ALA A 76 -3.08 0.02 -15.89
N HIS A 77 -3.17 0.79 -16.98
CA HIS A 77 -3.87 2.07 -16.99
C HIS A 77 -5.40 1.93 -16.86
N LEU A 78 -5.99 0.92 -17.51
CA LEU A 78 -7.41 0.62 -17.36
C LEU A 78 -7.70 0.10 -15.97
N LEU A 79 -6.85 -0.80 -15.46
CA LEU A 79 -6.97 -1.35 -14.11
C LEU A 79 -6.90 -0.26 -13.04
N ALA A 80 -5.92 0.65 -13.14
CA ALA A 80 -5.79 1.78 -12.23
C ALA A 80 -7.07 2.63 -12.21
N ARG A 81 -7.59 2.99 -13.38
CA ARG A 81 -8.83 3.78 -13.50
C ARG A 81 -10.02 3.08 -12.85
N THR A 82 -10.21 1.79 -13.13
CA THR A 82 -11.31 1.02 -12.53
C THR A 82 -11.22 1.00 -11.00
N ILE A 83 -10.00 0.86 -10.45
CA ILE A 83 -9.79 0.90 -9.00
C ILE A 83 -10.12 2.29 -8.44
N GLU A 84 -9.59 3.35 -9.06
CA GLU A 84 -9.81 4.74 -8.63
C GLU A 84 -11.28 5.14 -8.70
N GLU A 85 -12.01 4.74 -9.75
CA GLU A 85 -13.44 4.94 -9.89
C GLU A 85 -14.22 4.21 -8.79
N ALA A 86 -13.87 2.94 -8.53
CA ALA A 86 -14.50 2.16 -7.45
C ALA A 86 -14.26 2.78 -6.06
N VAL A 87 -13.07 3.34 -5.82
CA VAL A 87 -12.74 4.08 -4.60
C VAL A 87 -13.54 5.38 -4.51
N ALA A 88 -13.61 6.16 -5.60
CA ALA A 88 -14.35 7.42 -5.65
C ALA A 88 -15.86 7.23 -5.41
N GLN A 89 -16.41 6.09 -5.85
CA GLN A 89 -17.80 5.69 -5.62
C GLN A 89 -18.04 5.09 -4.22
N GLY A 90 -17.00 4.90 -3.40
CA GLY A 90 -17.11 4.28 -2.08
C GLY A 90 -17.46 2.79 -2.13
N VAL A 91 -17.26 2.13 -3.28
CA VAL A 91 -17.57 0.71 -3.49
C VAL A 91 -16.44 -0.18 -2.98
N ALA A 92 -15.21 0.35 -2.93
CA ALA A 92 -14.07 -0.32 -2.30
C ALA A 92 -14.24 -0.34 -0.76
N ARG A 93 -14.52 -1.53 -0.19
CA ARG A 93 -14.50 -1.70 1.27
C ARG A 93 -13.08 -1.95 1.75
N SER A 94 -12.68 -1.23 2.80
CA SER A 94 -11.51 -1.65 3.59
C SER A 94 -11.76 -3.03 4.16
N VAL A 95 -10.82 -3.95 3.96
CA VAL A 95 -10.86 -5.26 4.63
C VAL A 95 -10.68 -4.99 6.12
N SER A 96 -11.67 -5.41 6.93
CA SER A 96 -11.53 -5.35 8.39
C SER A 96 -10.37 -6.24 8.82
N ALA A 97 -9.55 -5.76 9.76
CA ALA A 97 -8.50 -6.59 10.34
C ALA A 97 -9.12 -7.88 10.90
N PRO A 98 -8.48 -9.05 10.72
CA PRO A 98 -8.91 -10.28 11.36
C PRO A 98 -9.03 -10.06 12.88
N PRO A 99 -10.06 -10.59 13.55
CA PRO A 99 -10.11 -10.54 15.00
C PRO A 99 -8.84 -11.22 15.58
N PRO A 100 -8.25 -10.66 16.65
CA PRO A 100 -7.04 -11.21 17.24
C PRO A 100 -7.30 -12.66 17.67
N GLN A 101 -6.47 -13.59 17.16
CA GLN A 101 -6.54 -14.98 17.58
C GLN A 101 -5.86 -15.14 18.96
N PRO A 102 -6.49 -15.84 19.92
CA PRO A 102 -5.83 -16.22 21.17
C PRO A 102 -4.59 -17.08 20.89
N ALA A 103 -3.59 -16.97 21.76
CA ALA A 103 -2.35 -17.75 21.71
C ALA A 103 -2.59 -19.25 21.99
#